data_AF-A0A4V0YZ73-F1
#
_entry.id   AF-A0A4V0YZ73-F1
#
_cell.length_a   1.000
_cell.length_b   1.000
_cell.length_c   1.000
_cell.angle_alpha   90.00
_cell.angle_beta   90.00
_cell.angle_gamma   90.00
#
_symmetry.space_group_name_H-M   'P 1'
#
loop_
_entity.id
_entity.type
_entity.pdbx_description
1 polymer ?
#
loop_
_entity_poly.entity_id
_entity_poly.type
_entity_poly.pdbx_seq_one_letter_code
_entity_poly.pdbx_strand_id
1 'polypeptide(L)'
;MISAFGKQWGPTREQVSVVEGRLAGTNERKRKKLASSITSMGIQLHVTVKEEVFMSTTDILEKSHTLALQSIEGLPEAEWDVPGVCGDWSVKDILAHLATYEKLLVEVFKTFSGAPPGAYIARCRADQQAFNAAEVEARKYLTAQQVENEYNEGQIQSTALLAKIPAEMLQKTGTLSWYDPNSCLADFLQMIYQHTSEHCSQIALFRERRHV
;
A
#
# COMPACT_ATOMS: atom_id res chain seq x y z
N MET A 1 5.38 -11.33 28.83
CA MET A 1 4.74 -10.04 28.53
C MET A 1 4.65 -9.92 27.02
N ILE A 2 3.46 -10.14 26.49
CA ILE A 2 3.18 -10.23 25.04
C ILE A 2 2.96 -8.79 24.57
N SER A 3 3.94 -8.24 23.85
CA SER A 3 3.93 -6.86 23.37
C SER A 3 3.05 -6.73 22.13
N ALA A 4 2.10 -5.81 22.21
CA ALA A 4 1.28 -5.36 21.10
C ALA A 4 2.16 -4.73 20.01
N PHE A 5 2.25 -5.37 18.84
CA PHE A 5 3.04 -4.91 17.69
C PHE A 5 2.21 -4.77 16.40
N GLY A 6 0.89 -4.63 16.54
CA GLY A 6 -0.01 -4.37 15.41
C GLY A 6 -0.62 -2.97 15.53
N LYS A 7 0.09 -1.93 15.09
CA LYS A 7 -0.43 -0.59 14.75
C LYS A 7 0.71 0.37 14.38
N GLN A 8 1.22 0.31 13.15
CA GLN A 8 1.89 1.47 12.55
C GLN A 8 1.98 1.38 11.01
N TRP A 9 0.85 1.07 10.38
CA TRP A 9 0.64 1.29 8.96
C TRP A 9 -0.74 1.95 8.86
N GLY A 10 -0.75 3.29 8.84
CA GLY A 10 -1.96 4.13 8.92
C GLY A 10 -1.73 5.39 9.78
N PRO A 11 -2.43 6.50 9.51
CA PRO A 11 -2.12 7.81 10.09
C PRO A 11 -2.23 7.82 11.62
N THR A 12 -1.40 8.66 12.26
CA THR A 12 -1.53 8.96 13.68
C THR A 12 -2.91 9.58 13.95
N ARG A 13 -3.47 9.28 15.13
CA ARG A 13 -4.85 9.58 15.56
C ARG A 13 -5.23 11.09 15.52
N GLU A 14 -4.32 11.97 15.16
CA GLU A 14 -4.54 13.41 15.02
C GLU A 14 -4.88 13.87 13.59
N GLN A 15 -4.90 12.98 12.58
CA GLN A 15 -5.16 13.37 11.18
C GLN A 15 -6.51 12.91 10.60
N VAL A 16 -7.34 12.20 11.37
CA VAL A 16 -8.69 11.80 10.94
C VAL A 16 -9.73 12.53 11.78
N SER A 17 -10.04 13.77 11.40
CA SER A 17 -11.14 14.52 11.98
C SER A 17 -12.07 15.15 10.94
N VAL A 18 -12.30 14.49 9.81
CA VAL A 18 -13.52 14.72 9.03
C VAL A 18 -13.96 13.39 8.40
N VAL A 19 -15.21 13.02 8.67
CA VAL A 19 -15.93 11.83 8.17
C VAL A 19 -15.56 10.51 8.85
N GLU A 20 -16.22 10.20 9.96
CA GLU A 20 -16.85 8.88 10.14
C GLU A 20 -17.72 8.84 11.41
N GLY A 21 -19.03 8.99 11.20
CA GLY A 21 -20.05 8.65 12.18
C GLY A 21 -20.53 7.23 11.95
N ARG A 22 -20.35 6.38 12.97
CA ARG A 22 -20.99 5.08 13.22
C ARG A 22 -20.88 4.05 12.09
N LEU A 23 -20.21 2.94 12.36
CA LEU A 23 -20.76 1.58 12.28
C LEU A 23 -19.76 0.59 12.91
N ALA A 24 -19.80 0.49 14.24
CA ALA A 24 -19.05 -0.52 14.97
C ALA A 24 -19.84 -1.84 15.03
N GLY A 25 -19.24 -2.89 14.46
CA GLY A 25 -19.41 -4.27 14.90
C GLY A 25 -20.57 -5.06 14.30
N THR A 26 -20.27 -5.98 13.37
CA THR A 26 -21.06 -7.22 13.28
C THR A 26 -20.19 -8.44 13.00
N ASN A 27 -20.25 -9.35 13.97
CA ASN A 27 -19.60 -10.65 14.05
C ASN A 27 -20.32 -11.64 13.11
N GLU A 28 -19.54 -12.53 12.48
CA GLU A 28 -19.88 -13.41 11.35
C GLU A 28 -21.10 -14.34 11.58
N ARG A 29 -21.50 -14.53 12.84
CA ARG A 29 -22.71 -15.28 13.23
C ARG A 29 -24.05 -14.62 12.85
N LYS A 30 -24.12 -13.33 12.54
CA LYS A 30 -25.37 -12.69 12.06
C LYS A 30 -25.64 -12.92 10.57
N ARG A 31 -24.61 -13.20 9.75
CA ARG A 31 -24.78 -13.42 8.29
C ARG A 31 -25.66 -14.63 7.97
N LYS A 32 -25.56 -15.72 8.76
CA LYS A 32 -26.39 -16.93 8.55
C LYS A 32 -27.84 -16.81 9.07
N LYS A 33 -28.18 -15.79 9.85
CA LYS A 33 -29.56 -15.59 10.35
C LYS A 33 -30.43 -14.68 9.47
N LEU A 34 -29.83 -13.89 8.57
CA LEU A 34 -30.59 -13.04 7.65
C LEU A 34 -31.13 -13.80 6.43
N ALA A 35 -30.58 -14.98 6.12
CA ALA A 35 -30.97 -15.79 4.97
C ALA A 35 -32.15 -16.77 5.24
N SER A 36 -32.72 -16.82 6.46
CA SER A 36 -33.81 -17.77 6.78
C SER A 36 -35.11 -17.12 7.30
N SER A 37 -35.32 -15.82 7.08
CA SER A 37 -36.56 -15.20 7.54
C SER A 37 -37.01 -14.02 6.67
N ILE A 38 -37.29 -14.30 5.39
CA ILE A 38 -38.17 -13.45 4.58
C ILE A 38 -39.04 -14.37 3.70
N THR A 39 -40.09 -14.92 4.30
CA THR A 39 -41.26 -15.42 3.55
C THR A 39 -42.52 -14.98 4.28
N SER A 40 -42.93 -13.73 4.09
CA SER A 40 -44.33 -13.30 4.04
C SER A 40 -44.36 -11.83 3.63
N MET A 41 -45.26 -11.49 2.71
CA MET A 41 -45.44 -10.20 2.02
C MET A 41 -44.52 -9.96 0.81
N GLY A 42 -45.11 -10.15 -0.37
CA GLY A 42 -44.49 -10.00 -1.69
C GLY A 42 -44.12 -8.57 -2.03
N ILE A 43 -42.95 -8.15 -1.57
CA ILE A 43 -42.20 -7.03 -2.13
C ILE A 43 -40.79 -7.55 -2.43
N GLN A 44 -40.51 -7.76 -3.71
CA GLN A 44 -39.20 -8.22 -4.16
C GLN A 44 -38.25 -7.02 -4.17
N LEU A 45 -37.65 -6.72 -3.01
CA LEU A 45 -36.53 -5.79 -2.93
C LEU A 45 -35.34 -6.42 -3.64
N HIS A 46 -35.03 -5.93 -4.85
CA HIS A 46 -33.74 -6.14 -5.47
C HIS A 46 -32.68 -5.40 -4.65
N VAL A 47 -32.04 -6.12 -3.74
CA VAL A 47 -30.80 -5.68 -3.10
C VAL A 47 -29.69 -5.97 -4.09
N THR A 48 -29.25 -4.97 -4.84
CA THR A 48 -28.01 -5.05 -5.61
C THR A 48 -26.87 -5.02 -4.61
N VAL A 49 -26.35 -6.20 -4.25
CA VAL A 49 -25.05 -6.29 -3.60
C VAL A 49 -24.05 -5.77 -4.63
N LYS A 50 -23.43 -4.61 -4.38
CA LYS A 50 -22.22 -4.25 -5.11
C LYS A 50 -21.23 -5.38 -4.83
N GLU A 51 -20.94 -6.19 -5.83
CA GLU A 51 -19.75 -7.04 -5.79
C GLU A 51 -18.57 -6.09 -5.60
N GLU A 52 -17.97 -6.10 -4.40
CA GLU A 52 -16.62 -5.61 -4.26
C GLU A 52 -15.78 -6.49 -5.18
N VAL A 53 -15.37 -5.95 -6.32
CA VAL A 53 -14.44 -6.61 -7.23
C VAL A 53 -13.15 -6.80 -6.45
N PHE A 54 -12.94 -8.00 -5.91
CA PHE A 54 -11.70 -8.35 -5.25
C PHE A 54 -10.60 -8.32 -6.32
N MET A 55 -9.69 -7.34 -6.23
CA MET A 55 -8.59 -7.22 -7.15
C MET A 55 -7.60 -8.36 -6.94
N SER A 56 -7.09 -8.95 -8.02
CA SER A 56 -5.98 -9.88 -7.89
C SER A 56 -4.72 -9.16 -7.40
N THR A 57 -3.78 -9.87 -6.79
CA THR A 57 -2.50 -9.29 -6.35
C THR A 57 -1.71 -8.67 -7.50
N THR A 58 -1.84 -9.23 -8.71
CA THR A 58 -1.23 -8.68 -9.92
C THR A 58 -1.89 -7.35 -10.29
N ASP A 59 -3.22 -7.29 -10.29
CA ASP A 59 -3.95 -6.03 -10.55
C ASP A 59 -3.58 -4.96 -9.50
N ILE A 60 -3.35 -5.36 -8.25
CA ILE A 60 -2.94 -4.46 -7.17
C ILE A 60 -1.58 -3.81 -7.50
N LEU A 61 -0.58 -4.58 -7.94
CA LEU A 61 0.72 -4.01 -8.31
C LEU A 61 0.63 -3.15 -9.57
N GLU A 62 -0.11 -3.60 -10.59
CA GLU A 62 -0.28 -2.84 -11.84
C GLU A 62 -1.01 -1.50 -11.60
N LYS A 63 -2.07 -1.50 -10.79
CA LYS A 63 -2.78 -0.26 -10.46
C LYS A 63 -1.95 0.65 -9.56
N SER A 64 -1.22 0.12 -8.58
CA SER A 64 -0.28 0.92 -7.77
C SER A 64 0.72 1.64 -8.67
N HIS A 65 1.30 0.92 -9.62
CA HIS A 65 2.27 1.46 -10.58
C HIS A 65 1.67 2.54 -11.46
N THR A 66 0.50 2.26 -12.06
CA THR A 66 -0.21 3.21 -12.92
C THR A 66 -0.56 4.49 -12.16
N LEU A 67 -1.06 4.38 -10.93
CA LEU A 67 -1.38 5.54 -10.10
C LEU A 67 -0.14 6.37 -9.78
N ALA A 68 0.98 5.73 -9.44
CA ALA A 68 2.23 6.43 -9.16
C ALA A 68 2.71 7.23 -10.38
N LEU A 69 2.77 6.61 -11.56
CA LEU A 69 3.20 7.28 -12.79
C LEU A 69 2.24 8.41 -13.21
N GLN A 70 0.93 8.19 -13.12
CA GLN A 70 -0.06 9.23 -13.41
C GLN A 70 0.05 10.42 -12.46
N SER A 71 0.40 10.20 -11.19
CA SER A 71 0.52 11.29 -10.21
C SER A 71 1.64 12.27 -10.55
N ILE A 72 2.70 11.80 -11.22
CA ILE A 72 3.87 12.60 -11.61
C ILE A 72 3.86 13.00 -13.09
N GLU A 73 2.94 12.47 -13.90
CA GLU A 73 2.87 12.74 -15.33
C GLU A 73 2.69 14.24 -15.60
N GLY A 74 3.56 14.77 -16.47
CA GLY A 74 3.57 16.17 -16.87
C GLY A 74 4.09 17.15 -15.82
N LEU A 75 4.56 16.68 -14.65
CA LEU A 75 5.09 17.56 -13.62
C LEU A 75 6.39 18.24 -14.11
N PRO A 76 6.46 19.60 -14.11
CA PRO A 76 7.69 20.30 -14.50
C PRO A 76 8.85 19.92 -13.58
N GLU A 77 10.05 19.75 -14.15
CA GLU A 77 11.26 19.35 -13.40
C GLU A 77 11.52 20.27 -12.19
N ALA A 78 11.26 21.58 -12.32
CA ALA A 78 11.44 22.55 -11.25
C ALA A 78 10.54 22.33 -10.02
N GLU A 79 9.44 21.56 -10.15
CA GLU A 79 8.50 21.28 -9.05
C GLU A 79 8.82 19.99 -8.31
N TRP A 80 9.71 19.14 -8.83
CA TRP A 80 10.03 17.84 -8.24
C TRP A 80 10.69 17.93 -6.87
N ASP A 81 11.53 18.95 -6.68
CA ASP A 81 12.31 19.19 -5.46
C ASP A 81 11.64 20.20 -4.51
N VAL A 82 10.47 20.73 -4.87
CA VAL A 82 9.75 21.68 -4.01
C VAL A 82 9.17 20.94 -2.80
N PRO A 83 9.51 21.32 -1.55
CA PRO A 83 8.99 20.66 -0.36
C PRO A 83 7.51 20.99 -0.14
N GLY A 84 6.82 20.18 0.68
CA GLY A 84 5.43 20.45 1.07
C GLY A 84 4.38 19.53 0.45
N VAL A 85 4.78 18.38 -0.10
CA VAL A 85 3.86 17.33 -0.56
C VAL A 85 3.29 16.57 0.63
N CYS A 86 4.17 16.09 1.51
CA CYS A 86 3.82 15.41 2.77
C CYS A 86 4.82 15.82 3.86
N GLY A 87 4.42 16.73 4.75
CA GLY A 87 5.38 17.41 5.63
C GLY A 87 6.43 18.14 4.79
N ASP A 88 7.71 17.92 5.06
CA ASP A 88 8.80 18.55 4.32
C ASP A 88 9.20 17.80 3.04
N TRP A 89 8.59 16.66 2.74
CA TRP A 89 8.94 15.86 1.55
C TRP A 89 8.41 16.50 0.27
N SER A 90 9.26 16.46 -0.75
CA SER A 90 8.97 16.85 -2.14
C SER A 90 8.35 15.69 -2.94
N VAL A 91 7.98 15.92 -4.21
CA VAL A 91 7.48 14.85 -5.08
C VAL A 91 8.57 13.80 -5.31
N LYS A 92 9.83 14.25 -5.49
CA LYS A 92 10.97 13.36 -5.63
C LYS A 92 11.17 12.47 -4.41
N ASP A 93 11.02 13.04 -3.21
CA ASP A 93 11.15 12.28 -1.95
C ASP A 93 10.05 11.23 -1.82
N ILE A 94 8.82 11.57 -2.21
CA ILE A 94 7.69 10.63 -2.21
C ILE A 94 7.95 9.48 -3.19
N LEU A 95 8.42 9.76 -4.40
CA LEU A 95 8.71 8.69 -5.36
C LEU A 95 9.92 7.85 -4.92
N ALA A 96 10.93 8.45 -4.31
CA ALA A 96 12.07 7.75 -3.69
C ALA A 96 11.63 6.81 -2.56
N HIS A 97 10.66 7.27 -1.75
CA HIS A 97 9.98 6.45 -0.76
C HIS A 97 9.24 5.28 -1.43
N LEU A 98 8.43 5.52 -2.47
CA LEU A 98 7.73 4.43 -3.17
C LEU A 98 8.70 3.43 -3.84
N ALA A 99 9.81 3.89 -4.42
CA ALA A 99 10.86 3.03 -4.99
C ALA A 99 11.50 2.12 -3.93
N THR A 100 11.65 2.62 -2.71
CA THR A 100 12.13 1.85 -1.56
C THR A 100 11.18 0.71 -1.22
N TYR A 101 9.88 0.90 -1.37
CA TYR A 101 8.88 -0.14 -1.14
C TYR A 101 8.85 -1.19 -2.24
N GLU A 102 9.14 -0.83 -3.49
CA GLU A 102 9.37 -1.83 -4.54
C GLU A 102 10.56 -2.75 -4.21
N LYS A 103 11.66 -2.17 -3.70
CA LYS A 103 12.81 -2.96 -3.22
C LYS A 103 12.47 -3.83 -2.01
N LEU A 104 11.66 -3.32 -1.08
CA LEU A 104 11.14 -4.11 0.03
C LEU A 104 10.30 -5.29 -0.50
N LEU A 105 9.37 -5.05 -1.43
CA LEU A 105 8.55 -6.09 -2.06
C LEU A 105 9.40 -7.17 -2.74
N VAL A 106 10.47 -6.78 -3.43
CA VAL A 106 11.42 -7.73 -4.01
C VAL A 106 12.02 -8.66 -2.94
N GLU A 107 12.43 -8.15 -1.79
CA GLU A 107 12.90 -8.99 -0.67
C GLU A 107 11.77 -9.87 -0.11
N VAL A 108 10.56 -9.32 0.06
CA VAL A 108 9.40 -10.07 0.54
C VAL A 108 9.09 -11.24 -0.39
N PHE A 109 9.01 -11.02 -1.69
CA PHE A 109 8.70 -12.07 -2.65
C PHE A 109 9.80 -13.14 -2.72
N LYS A 110 11.06 -12.76 -2.54
CA LYS A 110 12.17 -13.73 -2.43
C LYS A 110 12.01 -14.69 -1.25
N THR A 111 11.34 -14.31 -0.15
CA THR A 111 11.11 -15.22 0.97
C THR A 111 10.18 -16.38 0.59
N PHE A 112 9.29 -16.20 -0.37
CA PHE A 112 8.43 -17.28 -0.90
C PHE A 112 9.22 -18.31 -1.74
N SER A 113 10.44 -17.97 -2.15
CA SER A 113 11.40 -18.89 -2.78
C SER A 113 12.41 -19.47 -1.78
N GLY A 114 12.20 -19.29 -0.48
CA GLY A 114 13.07 -19.81 0.59
C GLY A 114 14.26 -18.92 0.93
N ALA A 115 14.39 -17.72 0.36
CA ALA A 115 15.41 -16.78 0.79
C ALA A 115 15.14 -16.29 2.23
N PRO A 116 16.18 -16.05 3.04
CA PRO A 116 15.99 -15.38 4.33
C PRO A 116 15.53 -13.93 4.12
N PRO A 117 14.86 -13.31 5.12
CA PRO A 117 14.58 -11.88 5.09
C PRO A 117 15.85 -11.06 4.86
N GLY A 118 15.81 -10.14 3.90
CA GLY A 118 16.94 -9.30 3.54
C GLY A 118 17.11 -8.06 4.42
N ALA A 119 17.98 -7.16 3.97
CA ALA A 119 18.36 -5.98 4.74
C ALA A 119 17.24 -4.91 4.77
N TYR A 120 16.47 -4.78 3.69
CA TYR A 120 15.33 -3.86 3.66
C TYR A 120 14.25 -4.32 4.64
N ILE A 121 13.91 -5.61 4.65
CA ILE A 121 12.96 -6.18 5.63
C ILE A 121 13.47 -5.96 7.05
N ALA A 122 14.74 -6.29 7.33
CA ALA A 122 15.31 -6.17 8.66
C ALA A 122 15.30 -4.73 9.19
N ARG A 123 15.70 -3.75 8.36
CA ARG A 123 15.72 -2.33 8.72
C ARG A 123 14.31 -1.77 8.89
N CYS A 124 13.40 -2.05 7.95
CA CYS A 124 12.01 -1.61 8.03
C CYS A 124 11.31 -2.14 9.30
N ARG A 125 11.62 -3.38 9.70
CA ARG A 125 11.07 -3.99 10.92
C ARG A 125 11.66 -3.39 12.20
N ALA A 126 12.93 -2.99 12.17
CA ALA A 126 13.61 -2.45 13.34
C ALA A 126 13.07 -1.05 13.70
N ASP A 127 12.98 -0.17 12.70
CA ASP A 127 12.41 1.17 12.83
C ASP A 127 11.98 1.66 11.45
N GLN A 128 10.68 1.58 11.18
CA GLN A 128 10.10 1.93 9.90
C GLN A 128 10.29 3.42 9.57
N GLN A 129 10.16 4.31 10.56
CA GLN A 129 10.26 5.75 10.32
C GLN A 129 11.72 6.13 10.01
N ALA A 130 12.67 5.61 10.78
CA ALA A 130 14.09 5.81 10.51
C ALA A 130 14.52 5.18 9.18
N PHE A 131 13.97 4.02 8.84
CA PHE A 131 14.18 3.38 7.54
C PHE A 131 13.70 4.25 6.38
N ASN A 132 12.46 4.74 6.43
CA ASN A 132 11.89 5.60 5.38
C ASN A 132 12.73 6.89 5.22
N ALA A 133 13.07 7.55 6.34
CA ALA A 133 13.88 8.78 6.30
C ALA A 133 15.28 8.54 5.72
N ALA A 134 15.94 7.45 6.10
CA ALA A 134 17.26 7.10 5.59
C ALA A 134 17.25 6.78 4.09
N GLU A 135 16.22 6.10 3.59
CA GLU A 135 16.10 5.75 2.18
C GLU A 135 15.76 6.97 1.30
N VAL A 136 14.95 7.90 1.79
CA VAL A 136 14.73 9.19 1.13
C VAL A 136 16.02 10.00 1.09
N GLU A 137 16.71 10.18 2.23
CA GLU A 137 17.95 10.96 2.29
C GLU A 137 19.05 10.37 1.39
N ALA A 138 19.14 9.04 1.26
CA ALA A 138 20.11 8.38 0.38
C ALA A 138 19.94 8.75 -1.10
N ARG A 139 18.76 9.25 -1.50
CA ARG A 139 18.41 9.62 -2.89
C ARG A 139 18.33 11.12 -3.12
N LYS A 140 18.63 11.92 -2.11
CA LYS A 140 18.54 13.39 -2.15
C LYS A 140 19.25 14.04 -3.34
N TYR A 141 20.43 13.51 -3.69
CA TYR A 141 21.27 14.01 -4.79
C TYR A 141 20.97 13.35 -6.14
N LEU A 142 19.99 12.45 -6.21
CA LEU A 142 19.51 11.93 -7.49
C LEU A 142 18.61 12.96 -8.17
N THR A 143 18.63 12.91 -9.50
CA THR A 143 17.64 13.61 -10.33
C THR A 143 16.28 12.94 -10.23
N ALA A 144 15.21 13.68 -10.54
CA ALA A 144 13.86 13.13 -10.68
C ALA A 144 13.84 11.88 -11.58
N GLN A 145 14.46 11.95 -12.75
CA GLN A 145 14.54 10.84 -13.70
C GLN A 145 15.24 9.61 -13.12
N GLN A 146 16.31 9.78 -12.34
CA GLN A 146 16.99 8.66 -11.71
C GLN A 146 16.12 7.96 -10.66
N VAL A 147 15.37 8.73 -9.88
CA VAL A 147 14.42 8.19 -8.89
C VAL A 147 13.27 7.46 -9.60
N GLU A 148 12.73 8.03 -10.67
CA GLU A 148 11.69 7.39 -11.47
C GLU A 148 12.18 6.09 -12.13
N ASN A 149 13.40 6.09 -12.68
CA ASN A 149 14.02 4.87 -13.22
C ASN A 149 14.16 3.79 -12.16
N GLU A 150 14.62 4.16 -10.95
CA GLU A 150 14.75 3.22 -9.84
C GLU A 150 13.39 2.65 -9.41
N TYR A 151 12.35 3.47 -9.36
CA TYR A 151 10.97 3.03 -9.11
C TYR A 151 10.52 2.01 -10.16
N ASN A 152 10.67 2.33 -11.45
CA ASN A 152 10.29 1.48 -12.57
C ASN A 152 11.05 0.14 -12.57
N GLU A 153 12.35 0.17 -12.34
CA GLU A 153 13.18 -1.03 -12.21
C GLU A 153 12.74 -1.92 -11.04
N GLY A 154 12.41 -1.31 -9.91
CA GLY A 154 11.85 -2.00 -8.74
C GLY A 154 10.53 -2.67 -9.07
N GLN A 155 9.62 -1.96 -9.74
CA GLN A 155 8.31 -2.47 -10.12
C GLN A 155 8.39 -3.64 -11.10
N ILE A 156 9.29 -3.57 -12.08
CA ILE A 156 9.53 -4.68 -13.02
C ILE A 156 9.99 -5.92 -12.26
N GLN A 157 10.93 -5.76 -11.32
CA GLN A 157 11.47 -6.85 -10.52
C GLN A 157 10.41 -7.45 -9.58
N SER A 158 9.65 -6.60 -8.88
CA SER A 158 8.63 -7.03 -7.94
C SER A 158 7.51 -7.79 -8.66
N THR A 159 7.04 -7.29 -9.80
CA THR A 159 6.04 -7.96 -10.65
C THR A 159 6.53 -9.31 -11.17
N ALA A 160 7.77 -9.38 -11.66
CA ALA A 160 8.35 -10.62 -12.16
C ALA A 160 8.53 -11.69 -11.06
N LEU A 161 8.76 -11.27 -9.81
CA LEU A 161 8.84 -12.18 -8.67
C LEU A 161 7.46 -12.62 -8.18
N LEU A 162 6.49 -11.70 -8.11
CA LEU A 162 5.11 -12.03 -7.74
C LEU A 162 4.53 -13.13 -8.65
N ALA A 163 4.78 -13.03 -9.96
CA ALA A 163 4.32 -14.02 -10.95
C ALA A 163 4.84 -15.45 -10.72
N LYS A 164 5.89 -15.62 -9.91
CA LYS A 164 6.46 -16.93 -9.56
C LYS A 164 5.88 -17.52 -8.28
N ILE A 165 5.11 -16.74 -7.51
CA ILE A 165 4.51 -17.20 -6.26
C ILE A 165 3.22 -17.99 -6.58
N PRO A 166 3.08 -19.24 -6.11
CA PRO A 166 1.86 -20.01 -6.31
C PRO A 166 0.63 -19.29 -5.74
N ALA A 167 -0.49 -19.33 -6.45
CA ALA A 167 -1.70 -18.60 -6.08
C ALA A 167 -2.21 -18.97 -4.67
N GLU A 168 -2.08 -20.23 -4.27
CA GLU A 168 -2.45 -20.69 -2.92
C GLU A 168 -1.62 -20.05 -1.80
N MET A 169 -0.40 -19.61 -2.10
CA MET A 169 0.48 -18.95 -1.12
C MET A 169 0.12 -17.49 -0.91
N LEU A 170 -0.51 -16.83 -1.89
CA LEU A 170 -0.87 -15.42 -1.83
C LEU A 170 -1.88 -15.14 -0.70
N GLN A 171 -2.83 -16.05 -0.50
CA GLN A 171 -3.92 -15.94 0.48
C GLN A 171 -3.64 -16.72 1.78
N LYS A 172 -2.51 -17.42 1.87
CA LYS A 172 -2.19 -18.24 3.03
C LYS A 172 -1.69 -17.36 4.18
N THR A 173 -2.49 -17.24 5.24
CA THR A 173 -2.12 -16.56 6.48
C THR A 173 -0.83 -17.12 7.09
N GLY A 174 -0.03 -16.24 7.70
CA GLY A 174 1.21 -16.61 8.38
C GLY A 174 2.41 -16.78 7.45
N THR A 175 2.23 -16.55 6.15
CA THR A 175 3.32 -16.50 5.17
C THR A 175 4.23 -15.28 5.34
N LEU A 176 3.76 -14.26 6.07
CA LEU A 176 4.51 -13.04 6.42
C LEU A 176 4.76 -12.92 7.92
N SER A 177 5.21 -14.00 8.57
CA SER A 177 5.41 -14.03 10.04
C SER A 177 6.40 -12.98 10.58
N TRP A 178 7.28 -12.46 9.73
CA TRP A 178 8.20 -11.36 10.06
C TRP A 178 7.49 -10.00 10.15
N TYR A 179 6.35 -9.83 9.48
CA TYR A 179 5.51 -8.63 9.44
C TYR A 179 4.35 -8.74 10.44
N ASP A 180 3.42 -9.65 10.18
CA ASP A 180 2.27 -9.95 11.03
C ASP A 180 1.92 -11.44 10.83
N PRO A 181 1.98 -12.27 11.89
CA PRO A 181 1.65 -13.68 11.78
C PRO A 181 0.19 -13.95 11.38
N ASN A 182 -0.70 -12.96 11.45
CA ASN A 182 -2.11 -13.09 11.08
C ASN A 182 -2.43 -12.57 9.68
N SER A 183 -1.46 -12.00 8.96
CA SER A 183 -1.64 -11.49 7.61
C SER A 183 -1.23 -12.51 6.55
N CYS A 184 -1.82 -12.43 5.36
CA CYS A 184 -1.32 -13.07 4.14
C CYS A 184 -0.64 -12.06 3.21
N LEU A 185 -0.06 -12.54 2.10
CA LEU A 185 0.58 -11.65 1.13
C LEU A 185 -0.42 -10.70 0.45
N ALA A 186 -1.62 -11.18 0.16
CA ALA A 186 -2.66 -10.35 -0.46
C ALA A 186 -3.06 -9.17 0.44
N ASP A 187 -3.20 -9.38 1.76
CA ASP A 187 -3.49 -8.31 2.72
C ASP A 187 -2.36 -7.27 2.74
N PHE A 188 -1.11 -7.73 2.72
CA PHE A 188 0.06 -6.86 2.69
C PHE A 188 0.10 -6.02 1.41
N LEU A 189 -0.13 -6.62 0.24
CA LEU A 189 -0.18 -5.89 -1.03
C LEU A 189 -1.33 -4.90 -1.09
N GLN A 190 -2.49 -5.25 -0.52
CA GLN A 190 -3.61 -4.34 -0.40
C GLN A 190 -3.27 -3.10 0.45
N MET A 191 -2.52 -3.29 1.54
CA MET A 191 -2.00 -2.20 2.35
C MET A 191 -1.00 -1.33 1.56
N ILE A 192 -0.06 -1.94 0.82
CA ILE A 192 0.89 -1.20 -0.03
C ILE A 192 0.18 -0.36 -1.09
N TYR A 193 -0.89 -0.88 -1.70
CA TYR A 193 -1.69 -0.12 -2.66
C TYR A 193 -2.39 1.08 -2.01
N GLN A 194 -2.99 0.90 -0.82
CA GLN A 194 -3.61 2.00 -0.09
C GLN A 194 -2.58 3.08 0.26
N HIS A 195 -1.41 2.67 0.72
CA HIS A 195 -0.28 3.55 1.04
C HIS A 195 0.20 4.34 -0.20
N THR A 196 0.34 3.65 -1.34
CA THR A 196 0.70 4.28 -2.62
C THR A 196 -0.36 5.28 -3.06
N SER A 197 -1.64 4.91 -2.98
CA SER A 197 -2.77 5.77 -3.34
C SER A 197 -2.86 7.03 -2.47
N GLU A 198 -2.53 6.93 -1.18
CA GLU A 198 -2.46 8.07 -0.27
C GLU A 198 -1.41 9.08 -0.73
N HIS A 199 -0.19 8.62 -1.02
CA HIS A 199 0.88 9.47 -1.53
C HIS A 199 0.57 10.08 -2.91
N CYS A 200 -0.03 9.31 -3.82
CA CYS A 200 -0.49 9.84 -5.10
C CYS A 200 -1.52 10.97 -4.92
N SER A 201 -2.41 10.84 -3.92
CA SER A 201 -3.39 11.88 -3.58
C SER A 201 -2.71 13.11 -3.00
N GLN A 202 -1.67 12.95 -2.18
CA GLN A 202 -0.88 14.06 -1.65
C GLN A 202 -0.15 14.84 -2.77
N ILE A 203 0.43 14.12 -3.75
CA ILE A 203 1.02 14.74 -4.95
C ILE A 203 -0.05 15.50 -5.74
N ALA A 204 -1.22 14.90 -5.98
CA ALA A 204 -2.31 15.57 -6.70
C ALA A 204 -2.76 16.87 -6.01
N LEU A 205 -2.90 16.84 -4.68
CA LEU A 205 -3.24 18.04 -3.90
C LEU A 205 -2.12 19.10 -3.93
N PHE A 206 -0.85 18.68 -3.91
CA PHE A 206 0.28 19.59 -4.06
C PHE A 206 0.24 20.30 -5.42
N ARG A 207 0.06 19.52 -6.49
CA ARG A 207 -0.07 20.01 -7.87
C ARG A 207 -1.20 21.01 -8.04
N GLU A 208 -2.37 20.72 -7.49
CA GLU A 208 -3.51 21.64 -7.48
C GLU A 208 -3.19 22.97 -6.80
N ARG A 209 -2.54 22.95 -5.62
CA ARG A 209 -2.12 24.16 -4.89
C ARG A 209 -1.08 24.99 -5.64
N ARG A 210 -0.28 24.34 -6.48
CA ARG A 210 0.81 24.95 -7.25
C ARG A 210 0.39 25.37 -8.66
N HIS A 211 -0.77 24.90 -9.13
CA HIS A 211 -1.27 25.05 -10.49
C HIS A 211 -0.34 24.42 -11.55
N VAL A 212 0.13 23.19 -11.29
CA VAL A 212 1.06 22.39 -12.13
C VAL A 212 0.63 20.94 -12.33
#